data_AF-A0A6P1DNT0-F1
#
_entry.id   AF-A0A6P1DNT0-F1
#
_cell.length_a   1.000
_cell.length_b   1.000
_cell.length_c   1.000
_cell.angle_alpha   90.00
_cell.angle_beta   90.00
_cell.angle_gamma   90.00
#
_symmetry.space_group_name_H-M   'P 1'
#
loop_
_entity.id
_entity.type
_entity.pdbx_description
1 polymer ?
#
loop_
_entity_poly.entity_id
_entity_poly.type
_entity_poly.pdbx_seq_one_letter_code
_entity_poly.pdbx_strand_id
1 'polypeptide(L)' 'MKNCVFALLLLLFFSCESAKSNLNIIEGDAIGTTFTVRYLDVGSNNYETKIDSLIAVINKSASTYIPTSDLSK' A
#
# COMPACT_ATOMS: atom_id res chain seq x y z
N MET A 1 42.02 3.42 -28.35
CA MET A 1 41.84 4.13 -27.06
C MET A 1 40.49 4.85 -26.96
N LYS A 2 39.91 5.37 -28.05
CA LYS A 2 38.59 6.05 -28.06
C LYS A 2 37.40 5.12 -27.72
N ASN A 3 37.46 3.86 -28.17
CA ASN A 3 36.39 2.87 -27.95
C ASN A 3 36.30 2.39 -26.50
N CYS A 4 37.41 2.37 -25.75
CA CYS A 4 37.40 2.00 -24.33
C CYS A 4 36.77 3.10 -23.46
N VAL A 5 36.97 4.38 -23.82
CA VAL A 5 36.34 5.52 -23.15
C VAL A 5 34.82 5.48 -23.34
N PHE A 6 34.36 5.11 -24.54
CA PHE A 6 32.93 4.94 -24.82
C PHE A 6 32.30 3.79 -24.01
N ALA A 7 33.02 2.68 -23.87
CA ALA A 7 32.58 1.56 -23.02
C ALA A 7 32.51 1.94 -21.53
N LEU A 8 33.48 2.72 -21.03
CA LEU A 8 33.48 3.23 -19.67
C LEU A 8 32.32 4.21 -19.41
N LEU A 9 31.98 5.03 -20.40
CA LEU A 9 30.84 5.95 -20.33
C LEU A 9 29.49 5.21 -20.28
N LEU A 10 29.38 4.07 -20.99
CA LEU A 10 28.18 3.24 -20.98
C LEU A 10 27.94 2.54 -19.62
N LEU A 11 29.01 2.17 -18.92
CA LEU A 11 28.95 1.51 -17.61
C LEU A 11 28.43 2.44 -16.50
N LEU A 12 28.58 3.76 -16.65
CA LEU A 12 28.08 4.74 -15.69
C LEU A 12 26.54 4.80 -15.63
N PHE A 13 25.83 4.29 -16.65
CA PHE A 13 24.37 4.27 -16.67
C PHE A 13 23.75 3.09 -15.90
N PHE A 14 24.53 2.12 -15.42
CA PHE A 14 24.01 0.93 -14.73
C PHE A 14 23.97 1.03 -13.19
N SER A 15 24.45 2.12 -12.58
CA SER A 15 24.57 2.23 -11.11
C SER A 15 23.31 2.72 -10.39
N CYS A 16 22.13 2.66 -11.01
CA CYS A 16 20.89 3.10 -10.37
C CYS A 16 20.24 1.94 -9.61
N GLU A 17 20.51 1.83 -8.31
CA GLU A 17 19.79 0.94 -7.40
C GLU A 17 18.72 1.74 -6.65
N SER A 18 17.45 1.38 -6.84
CA SER A 18 16.35 1.97 -6.08
C SER A 18 16.32 1.33 -4.69
N ALA A 19 16.62 2.13 -3.67
CA ALA A 19 16.38 1.71 -2.29
C ALA A 19 14.89 1.43 -2.14
N LYS A 20 14.50 0.14 -2.12
CA LYS A 20 13.13 -0.25 -1.79
C LYS A 20 12.87 0.21 -0.36
N SER A 21 12.06 1.26 -0.23
CA SER A 21 11.58 1.70 1.07
C SER A 21 10.70 0.58 1.65
N ASN A 22 11.00 0.14 2.86
CA ASN A 22 10.16 -0.81 3.60
C ASN A 22 8.82 -0.17 4.02
N LEU A 23 8.57 1.10 3.68
CA LEU A 23 7.32 1.79 3.94
C LEU A 23 6.25 1.36 2.94
N ASN A 24 5.23 0.71 3.48
CA ASN A 24 4.01 0.37 2.77
C ASN A 24 2.90 1.33 3.19
N ILE A 25 2.06 1.70 2.22
CA ILE A 25 0.94 2.61 2.42
C ILE A 25 -0.29 1.93 1.81
N ILE A 26 -1.36 1.79 2.60
CA ILE A 26 -2.66 1.29 2.18
C ILE A 26 -3.65 2.43 2.37
N GLU A 27 -4.41 2.74 1.33
CA GLU A 27 -5.42 3.78 1.31
C GLU A 27 -6.72 3.21 0.74
N GLY A 28 -7.86 3.70 1.23
CA GLY A 28 -9.16 3.23 0.75
C GLY A 28 -10.31 3.97 1.41
N ASP A 29 -11.52 3.58 1.03
CA ASP A 29 -12.77 4.14 1.57
C ASP A 29 -13.22 3.34 2.78
N ALA A 30 -13.65 4.02 3.84
CA ALA A 30 -14.21 3.40 5.03
C ALA A 30 -15.16 4.34 5.77
N ILE A 31 -16.32 3.82 6.19
CA ILE A 31 -17.20 4.43 7.20
C ILE A 31 -17.56 5.90 6.85
N GLY A 32 -17.91 6.16 5.59
CA GLY A 32 -18.30 7.49 5.12
C GLY A 32 -17.14 8.47 4.88
N THR A 33 -15.89 7.99 4.89
CA THR A 33 -14.69 8.78 4.57
C THR A 33 -13.60 7.86 3.99
N THR A 34 -12.34 8.28 4.04
CA THR A 34 -11.17 7.49 3.62
C THR A 34 -10.28 7.16 4.81
N PHE A 35 -9.45 6.12 4.68
CA PHE A 35 -8.43 5.75 5.65
C PHE A 35 -7.06 5.67 4.98
N THR A 36 -6.01 5.82 5.79
CA THR A 36 -4.62 5.59 5.39
C THR A 36 -3.91 4.82 6.49
N VAL A 37 -3.33 3.67 6.14
CA VAL A 37 -2.47 2.88 7.01
C VAL A 37 -1.05 2.90 6.47
N ARG A 38 -0.10 3.30 7.31
CA ARG A 38 1.34 3.31 7.00
C ARG A 38 2.04 2.33 7.91
N TYR A 39 2.83 1.42 7.33
CA TYR A 39 3.54 0.40 8.10
C TYR A 39 4.88 0.07 7.45
N LEU A 40 5.83 -0.37 8.28
CA LEU A 40 7.11 -0.87 7.82
C LEU A 40 7.05 -2.39 7.71
N ASP A 41 7.37 -2.93 6.54
CA ASP A 41 7.48 -4.37 6.32
C ASP A 41 8.62 -4.65 5.34
N VAL A 42 9.45 -5.63 5.70
CA VAL A 42 10.57 -6.11 4.89
C VAL A 42 10.10 -7.20 3.91
N GLY A 43 8.95 -7.83 4.19
CA GLY A 43 8.30 -8.81 3.33
C GLY A 43 7.33 -8.21 2.32
N SER A 44 6.79 -9.07 1.46
CA SER A 44 5.74 -8.72 0.49
C SER A 44 4.33 -9.01 1.03
N ASN A 45 4.11 -8.82 2.34
CA ASN A 45 2.79 -9.11 2.91
C ASN A 45 1.78 -8.08 2.40
N ASN A 46 0.63 -8.56 1.93
CA ASN A 46 -0.49 -7.70 1.60
C ASN A 46 -1.53 -7.75 2.75
N TYR A 47 -1.75 -6.60 3.39
CA TYR A 47 -2.73 -6.44 4.49
C TYR A 47 -4.04 -5.78 4.04
N GLU A 48 -4.16 -5.35 2.80
CA GLU A 48 -5.32 -4.62 2.26
C GLU A 48 -6.61 -5.42 2.47
N THR A 49 -6.66 -6.67 2.00
CA THR A 49 -7.84 -7.54 2.15
C THR A 49 -8.20 -7.80 3.62
N LYS A 50 -7.21 -7.86 4.52
CA LYS A 50 -7.47 -8.05 5.95
C LYS A 50 -8.10 -6.81 6.55
N ILE A 51 -7.61 -5.63 6.18
CA ILE A 51 -8.15 -4.35 6.61
C ILE A 51 -9.58 -4.18 6.07
N ASP A 52 -9.83 -4.49 4.80
CA ASP A 52 -11.16 -4.42 4.19
C ASP A 52 -12.16 -5.35 4.89
N SER A 53 -11.73 -6.56 5.22
CA SER A 53 -12.57 -7.51 5.95
C SER A 53 -12.96 -6.98 7.33
N LEU A 54 -12.04 -6.34 8.04
CA LEU A 54 -12.32 -5.70 9.33
C LEU A 54 -13.29 -4.52 9.16
N ILE A 55 -13.07 -3.67 8.16
CA ILE A 55 -13.97 -2.54 7.86
C ILE A 55 -15.38 -3.05 7.53
N ALA A 56 -15.51 -4.15 6.78
CA ALA A 56 -16.79 -4.76 6.47
C ALA A 56 -17.53 -5.24 7.72
N VAL A 57 -16.83 -5.87 8.68
CA VAL A 57 -17.39 -6.28 9.96
C VAL A 57 -17.84 -5.06 10.78
N ILE A 58 -17.03 -4.00 10.82
CA ILE A 58 -17.37 -2.76 11.53
C ILE A 58 -18.62 -2.10 10.92
N ASN A 59 -18.69 -2.00 9.59
CA ASN A 59 -19.87 -1.46 8.90
C ASN A 59 -21.12 -2.29 9.17
N LYS A 60 -21.00 -3.62 9.14
CA LYS A 60 -22.11 -4.51 9.47
C LYS A 60 -22.56 -4.32 10.92
N SER A 61 -21.65 -4.04 11.85
CA SER A 61 -22.00 -3.85 13.26
C SER A 61 -22.59 -2.46 13.55
N ALA A 62 -21.91 -1.39 13.13
CA ALA A 62 -22.12 -0.05 13.69
C ALA A 62 -22.64 1.00 12.70
N SER A 63 -22.84 0.67 11.43
CA SER A 63 -23.30 1.65 10.45
C SER A 63 -24.77 2.04 10.69
N THR A 64 -25.03 3.32 10.95
CA THR A 64 -26.39 3.87 11.00
C THR A 64 -26.98 4.16 9.61
N TYR A 65 -26.15 4.05 8.56
CA TYR A 65 -26.55 4.27 7.17
C TYR A 65 -26.94 2.98 6.45
N ILE A 66 -26.60 1.80 6.99
CA ILE A 66 -26.95 0.49 6.44
C ILE A 66 -28.12 -0.06 7.26
N PRO A 67 -29.36 -0.12 6.73
CA PRO A 67 -30.54 -0.53 7.50
C PRO A 67 -30.47 -1.97 8.05
N THR A 68 -29.64 -2.82 7.43
CA THR A 68 -29.43 -4.21 7.84
C THR A 68 -28.21 -4.39 8.73
N SER A 69 -27.55 -3.31 9.16
CA SER A 69 -26.50 -3.40 10.18
C SER A 69 -27.08 -3.87 11.52
N ASP A 70 -26.22 -4.35 12.40
CA ASP A 70 -26.65 -4.83 13.71
C ASP A 70 -27.13 -3.67 14.61
N LEU A 71 -26.60 -2.45 14.43
CA LEU A 71 -27.04 -1.26 15.17
C LEU A 71 -28.38 -0.69 14.66
N SER A 72 -28.68 -0.82 13.36
CA SER A 72 -29.89 -0.27 12.75
C SER A 72 -31.10 -1.21 12.76
N LYS A 73 -30.87 -2.52 12.96
CA LYS A 73 -31.93 -3.52 13.17
C LYS A 73 -32.57 -3.39 14.55
#